data_AF-A0AAE4SC40-F1
#
_entry.id   AF-A0AAE4SC40-F1
#
_cell.length_a   1.000
_cell.length_b   1.000
_cell.length_c   1.000
_cell.angle_alpha   90.00
_cell.angle_beta   90.00
_cell.angle_gamma   90.00
#
_symmetry.space_group_name_H-M   'P 1'
#
loop_
_entity.id
_entity.type
_entity.pdbx_description
1 polymer ?
#
loop_
_entity_poly.entity_id
_entity_poly.type
_entity_poly.pdbx_seq_one_letter_code
_entity_poly.pdbx_strand_id
1 'polypeptide(L)'
;MTKSESSELYLPLLKSLADGKPRRIAALPDKTGETFCVLPNDLGIKEQKDGSCDYLEPILAASMELEKACLITKSTDNVCTITQRGKDLLKENPKLIDTAVLMRYPEYKKQ
;
A
#
# COMPACT_ATOMS: atom_id res chain seq x y z
N MET A 1 -3.03 19.34 -10.46
CA MET A 1 -2.67 18.60 -9.23
C MET A 1 -3.06 17.15 -9.49
N THR A 2 -2.12 16.34 -9.97
CA THR A 2 -2.34 14.91 -10.24
C THR A 2 -2.49 14.22 -8.89
N LYS A 3 -3.73 13.95 -8.50
CA LYS A 3 -4.05 13.06 -7.40
C LYS A 3 -3.43 11.71 -7.79
N SER A 4 -2.33 11.28 -7.18
CA SER A 4 -1.77 9.97 -7.48
C SER A 4 -2.80 8.94 -7.06
N GLU A 5 -3.51 8.38 -8.03
CA GLU A 5 -4.67 7.49 -7.83
C GLU A 5 -4.29 6.36 -6.86
N SER A 6 -3.06 5.84 -6.94
CA SER A 6 -2.51 4.82 -6.03
C SER A 6 -2.44 5.19 -4.53
N SER A 7 -2.63 6.46 -4.16
CA SER A 7 -2.60 6.89 -2.74
C SER A 7 -3.69 6.27 -1.88
N GLU A 8 -4.83 5.94 -2.48
CA GLU A 8 -5.95 5.30 -1.78
C GLU A 8 -5.59 3.89 -1.28
N LEU A 9 -4.53 3.29 -1.84
CA LEU A 9 -4.02 1.98 -1.44
C LEU A 9 -2.97 2.04 -0.32
N TYR A 10 -2.35 3.19 -0.06
CA TYR A 10 -1.24 3.30 0.89
C TYR A 10 -1.68 2.94 2.31
N LEU A 11 -2.80 3.50 2.75
CA LEU A 11 -3.36 3.25 4.08
C LEU A 11 -3.85 1.81 4.29
N PRO A 12 -4.71 1.23 3.43
CA PRO A 12 -5.15 -0.15 3.60
C PRO A 12 -3.98 -1.13 3.53
N LEU A 13 -3.00 -0.92 2.63
CA LEU A 13 -1.80 -1.76 2.56
C LEU A 13 -1.00 -1.71 3.87
N LEU A 14 -0.76 -0.51 4.39
CA LEU A 14 -0.03 -0.33 5.64
C LEU A 14 -0.78 -0.96 6.83
N LYS A 15 -2.11 -0.81 6.88
CA LYS A 15 -2.97 -1.46 7.89
C LYS A 15 -2.93 -2.98 7.81
N SER A 16 -2.92 -3.58 6.62
CA SER A 16 -2.78 -5.04 6.45
C SER A 16 -1.45 -5.58 7.00
N LEU A 17 -0.43 -4.74 7.11
CA LEU A 17 0.87 -5.06 7.68
C LEU A 17 1.03 -4.62 9.14
N ALA A 18 0.04 -3.97 9.75
CA ALA A 18 0.12 -3.40 11.11
C ALA A 18 0.50 -4.42 12.19
N ASP A 19 0.12 -5.68 11.98
CA ASP A 19 0.43 -6.82 12.86
C ASP A 19 1.94 -7.15 12.92
N GLY A 20 2.77 -6.54 12.05
CA GLY A 20 4.21 -6.76 12.03
C GLY A 20 4.65 -8.07 11.37
N LYS A 21 3.70 -8.90 10.92
CA LYS A 21 4.01 -10.16 10.24
C LYS A 21 4.42 -9.91 8.79
N PRO A 22 5.48 -10.58 8.29
CA PRO A 22 5.84 -10.55 6.88
C PRO A 22 4.70 -11.13 6.03
N ARG A 23 4.33 -10.46 4.94
CA ARG A 23 3.32 -10.93 3.99
C ARG A 23 3.80 -10.79 2.56
N ARG A 24 3.55 -11.80 1.73
CA ARG A 24 3.73 -11.69 0.29
C ARG A 24 2.71 -10.73 -0.29
N ILE A 25 3.17 -9.83 -1.18
CA ILE A 25 2.31 -8.89 -1.89
C ILE A 25 1.16 -9.60 -2.61
N ALA A 26 1.46 -10.72 -3.30
CA ALA A 26 0.46 -11.51 -4.02
C ALA A 26 -0.63 -12.12 -3.11
N ALA A 27 -0.39 -12.25 -1.80
CA ALA A 27 -1.35 -12.78 -0.83
C ALA A 27 -2.13 -11.68 -0.08
N LEU A 28 -1.81 -10.40 -0.30
CA LEU A 28 -2.56 -9.27 0.26
C LEU A 28 -3.99 -9.17 -0.29
N PRO A 29 -4.25 -9.31 -1.61
CA PRO A 29 -5.62 -9.26 -2.12
C PRO A 29 -6.48 -10.42 -1.63
N ASP A 30 -5.94 -11.61 -1.38
CA ASP A 30 -6.74 -12.73 -0.85
C ASP A 30 -7.22 -12.48 0.59
N LYS A 31 -6.37 -11.88 1.43
CA LYS A 31 -6.68 -11.61 2.85
C LYS A 31 -7.42 -10.29 3.10
N THR A 32 -7.40 -9.39 2.14
CA THR A 32 -7.98 -8.05 2.28
C THR A 32 -8.89 -7.70 1.09
N GLY A 33 -9.26 -8.70 0.28
CA GLY A 33 -9.93 -8.55 -1.02
C GLY A 33 -11.22 -7.78 -0.94
N GLU A 34 -11.95 -7.90 0.17
CA GLU A 34 -13.13 -7.08 0.42
C GLU A 34 -12.78 -5.60 0.57
N THR A 35 -11.67 -5.24 1.20
CA THR A 35 -11.21 -3.84 1.32
C THR A 35 -10.66 -3.31 0.00
N PHE A 36 -10.03 -4.17 -0.80
CA PHE A 36 -9.44 -3.76 -2.08
C PHE A 36 -10.47 -3.65 -3.21
N CYS A 37 -11.50 -4.52 -3.30
CA CYS A 37 -12.59 -4.41 -4.29
C CYS A 37 -13.62 -3.31 -4.07
N VAL A 38 -13.52 -2.53 -2.99
CA VAL A 38 -14.31 -1.29 -2.86
C VAL A 38 -13.58 -0.04 -3.37
N LEU A 39 -12.30 -0.16 -3.72
CA LEU A 39 -11.53 0.99 -4.16
C LEU A 39 -11.88 1.39 -5.60
N PRO A 40 -11.73 2.67 -5.97
CA PRO A 40 -12.18 3.18 -7.25
C PRO A 40 -11.54 2.44 -8.43
N ASN A 41 -12.34 2.15 -9.46
CA ASN A 41 -11.92 1.45 -10.67
C ASN A 41 -10.80 2.20 -11.45
N ASP A 42 -10.61 3.49 -11.18
CA ASP A 42 -9.54 4.35 -11.72
C ASP A 42 -8.12 3.95 -11.25
N LEU A 43 -7.98 3.03 -10.28
CA LEU A 43 -6.68 2.50 -9.84
C LEU A 43 -6.00 1.56 -10.86
N GLY A 44 -6.57 1.38 -12.04
CA GLY A 44 -6.13 0.38 -13.01
C GLY A 44 -6.50 -1.06 -12.59
N ILE A 45 -7.42 -1.20 -11.64
CA ILE A 45 -7.95 -2.49 -11.20
C ILE A 45 -8.74 -3.09 -12.36
N LYS A 46 -8.38 -4.30 -12.77
CA LYS A 46 -9.13 -5.04 -13.78
C LYS A 46 -10.04 -6.04 -13.07
N GLU A 47 -11.34 -5.82 -13.14
CA GLU A 47 -12.31 -6.86 -12.80
C GLU A 47 -12.18 -8.01 -13.80
N GLN A 48 -11.95 -9.21 -13.30
CA GLN A 48 -11.91 -10.44 -14.07
C GLN A 48 -13.33 -10.97 -14.28
N LYS A 49 -13.49 -11.84 -15.28
CA LYS A 49 -14.80 -12.40 -15.66
C LYS A 49 -15.44 -13.26 -14.56
N ASP A 50 -14.69 -13.74 -13.57
CA ASP A 50 -15.21 -14.47 -12.42
C ASP A 50 -15.62 -13.56 -11.25
N GLY A 51 -15.47 -12.24 -11.40
CA GLY A 51 -15.74 -11.25 -10.34
C GLY A 51 -14.58 -11.04 -9.37
N SER A 52 -13.44 -11.72 -9.56
CA SER A 52 -12.19 -11.37 -8.87
C SER A 52 -11.62 -10.08 -9.47
N CYS A 53 -11.00 -9.21 -8.68
CA CYS A 53 -10.33 -8.03 -9.23
C CYS A 53 -8.79 -8.17 -9.14
N ASP A 54 -8.07 -7.84 -10.21
CA ASP A 54 -6.60 -7.88 -10.25
C ASP A 54 -6.03 -6.61 -9.57
N TYR A 55 -5.51 -6.81 -8.36
CA TYR A 55 -4.90 -5.76 -7.54
C TYR A 55 -3.38 -5.78 -7.57
N LEU A 56 -2.75 -6.72 -8.29
CA LEU A 56 -1.34 -6.97 -8.10
C LEU A 56 -0.50 -5.77 -8.54
N GLU A 57 -0.77 -5.24 -9.73
CA GLU A 57 -0.09 -4.05 -10.28
C GLU A 57 -0.24 -2.82 -9.37
N PRO A 58 -1.45 -2.41 -8.94
CA PRO A 58 -1.61 -1.21 -8.11
C PRO A 58 -1.11 -1.40 -6.68
N ILE A 59 -1.22 -2.61 -6.09
CA ILE A 59 -0.60 -2.91 -4.79
C ILE A 59 0.92 -2.87 -4.89
N LEU A 60 1.51 -3.37 -5.98
CA LEU A 60 2.96 -3.29 -6.22
C LEU A 60 3.40 -1.83 -6.29
N ALA A 61 2.73 -0.98 -7.07
CA ALA A 61 3.02 0.44 -7.14
C ALA A 61 2.93 1.12 -5.77
N ALA A 62 1.86 0.85 -5.01
CA ALA A 62 1.68 1.36 -3.65
C ALA A 62 2.78 0.89 -2.68
N SER A 63 3.16 -0.38 -2.77
CA SER A 63 4.23 -0.94 -1.93
C SER A 63 5.58 -0.26 -2.21
N MET A 64 5.88 0.04 -3.48
CA MET A 64 7.10 0.74 -3.85
C MET A 64 7.13 2.14 -3.24
N GLU A 65 6.04 2.90 -3.34
CA GLU A 65 5.96 4.26 -2.76
C GLU A 65 6.15 4.25 -1.23
N LEU A 66 5.54 3.28 -0.54
CA LEU A 66 5.72 3.09 0.90
C LEU A 66 7.13 2.62 1.29
N GLU A 67 7.76 1.80 0.45
CA GLU A 67 9.14 1.35 0.61
C GLU A 67 10.13 2.52 0.45
N LYS A 68 9.92 3.37 -0.56
CA LYS A 68 10.69 4.60 -0.77
C LYS A 68 10.63 5.55 0.44
N ALA A 69 9.48 5.59 1.12
CA ALA A 69 9.29 6.35 2.37
C ALA A 69 9.80 5.62 3.63
N CYS A 70 10.38 4.42 3.49
CA CYS A 70 10.82 3.56 4.58
C CYS A 70 9.71 3.21 5.60
N LEU A 71 8.45 3.22 5.18
CA LEU A 71 7.29 2.82 5.99
C LEU A 71 7.12 1.30 6.01
N ILE A 72 7.56 0.64 4.94
CA ILE A 72 7.65 -0.81 4.84
C ILE A 72 9.03 -1.20 4.33
N THR A 73 9.43 -2.44 4.56
CA THR A 73 10.57 -3.09 3.92
C THR A 73 10.07 -4.21 3.02
N LYS A 74 10.72 -4.39 1.87
CA LYS A 74 10.46 -5.51 0.97
C LYS A 74 11.69 -6.40 0.89
N SER A 75 11.48 -7.70 1.04
CA SER A 75 12.51 -8.72 0.80
C SER A 75 12.47 -9.20 -0.66
N THR A 76 13.53 -9.89 -1.08
CA THR A 76 13.72 -10.41 -2.44
C THR A 76 12.56 -11.27 -2.96
N ASP A 77 11.77 -11.86 -2.06
CA ASP A 77 10.62 -12.72 -2.35
C ASP A 77 9.28 -11.94 -2.45
N ASN A 78 9.31 -10.62 -2.69
CA ASN A 78 8.13 -9.74 -2.64
C ASN A 78 7.34 -9.85 -1.32
N VAL A 79 8.07 -10.07 -0.24
CA VAL A 79 7.55 -10.11 1.13
C VAL A 79 7.69 -8.72 1.74
N CYS A 80 6.58 -8.12 2.11
CA CYS A 80 6.53 -6.82 2.77
C CYS A 80 6.37 -6.97 4.27
N THR A 81 7.08 -6.13 5.02
CA THR A 81 6.96 -6.01 6.48
C THR A 81 6.87 -4.53 6.86
N ILE A 82 5.97 -4.17 7.78
CA ILE A 82 5.90 -2.79 8.26
C ILE A 82 7.13 -2.43 9.11
N THR A 83 7.69 -1.24 8.92
CA THR A 83 8.78 -0.74 9.78
C THR A 83 8.23 -0.11 11.04
N GLN A 84 9.12 0.24 11.98
CA GLN A 84 8.73 1.02 13.16
C GLN A 84 8.08 2.35 12.76
N ARG A 85 8.58 3.01 11.71
CA ARG A 85 8.01 4.27 11.20
C ARG A 85 6.61 4.08 10.63
N GLY A 86 6.39 2.99 9.88
CA GLY A 86 5.05 2.64 9.39
C GLY A 86 4.07 2.45 10.55
N LYS A 87 4.51 1.80 11.64
CA LYS A 87 3.68 1.65 12.85
C LYS A 87 3.39 2.99 13.53
N ASP A 88 4.38 3.87 13.66
CA ASP A 88 4.16 5.19 14.25
C ASP A 88 3.23 6.07 13.40
N LEU A 89 3.32 5.99 12.07
CA LEU A 89 2.36 6.64 11.18
C LEU A 89 0.94 6.08 11.40
N LEU A 90 0.77 4.77 11.56
CA LEU A 90 -0.54 4.20 11.87
C LEU A 90 -1.08 4.64 13.24
N LYS A 91 -0.22 4.87 14.23
CA LYS A 91 -0.61 5.39 15.55
C LYS A 91 -1.08 6.84 15.50
N GLU A 92 -0.62 7.64 14.55
CA GLU A 92 -1.18 8.97 14.27
C GLU A 92 -2.65 8.89 13.77
N ASN A 93 -3.16 7.67 13.53
CA ASN A 93 -4.50 7.37 13.03
C ASN A 93 -4.87 8.21 11.78
N PRO A 94 -4.03 8.19 10.73
CA PRO A 94 -4.27 8.96 9.51
C PRO A 94 -5.53 8.45 8.83
N LYS A 95 -6.39 9.39 8.42
CA LYS A 95 -7.58 9.09 7.61
C LYS A 95 -7.22 8.73 6.17
N LEU A 96 -6.10 9.26 5.68
CA LEU A 96 -5.55 9.04 4.34
C LEU A 96 -4.02 9.11 4.44
N ILE A 97 -3.34 8.27 3.67
CA ILE A 97 -1.90 8.41 3.43
C ILE A 97 -1.78 8.71 1.94
N ASP A 98 -1.33 9.91 1.61
CA ASP A 98 -1.10 10.33 0.24
C ASP A 98 0.35 10.78 0.05
N THR A 99 0.69 11.19 -1.18
CA THR A 99 2.03 11.64 -1.54
C THR A 99 2.52 12.78 -0.65
N ALA A 100 1.65 13.69 -0.19
CA ALA A 100 2.02 14.74 0.75
C ALA A 100 2.45 14.19 2.12
N VAL A 101 1.81 13.11 2.59
CA VAL A 101 2.24 12.39 3.80
C VAL A 101 3.59 11.72 3.56
N LEU A 102 3.77 11.06 2.42
CA LEU A 102 5.05 10.42 2.05
C LEU A 102 6.18 11.44 1.93
N MET A 103 5.88 12.64 1.40
CA MET A 103 6.82 13.76 1.36
C MET A 103 7.23 14.26 2.76
N ARG A 104 6.62 13.84 3.87
CA ARG A 104 7.16 14.13 5.20
C ARG A 104 8.48 13.39 5.45
N TYR A 105 8.72 12.29 4.74
CA TYR A 105 9.91 11.46 4.92
C TYR A 105 11.05 11.93 4.00
N PRO A 106 12.23 12.26 4.55
CA PRO A 106 13.35 12.77 3.76
C PRO A 106 13.87 11.75 2.75
N GLU A 107 13.72 10.45 3.00
CA GLU A 107 14.06 9.39 2.05
C GLU A 107 13.19 9.42 0.80
N TYR A 108 11.90 9.71 0.94
CA TYR A 108 10.97 9.80 -0.18
C TYR A 108 11.24 11.04 -1.05
N LYS A 109 11.65 12.17 -0.43
CA LYS A 109 12.00 13.41 -1.16
C LYS A 109 13.24 13.30 -2.05
N LYS A 110 14.11 12.31 -1.81
CA LYS A 110 15.39 12.13 -2.52
C LYS A 110 15.30 11.21 -3.74
N GLN A 111 14.11 10.69 -4.04
CA GLN A 111 13.83 9.78 -5.15
C GLN A 111 13.70 10.51 -6.48
#